data_AF-A0A8J9VGH7-F1
#
_entry.id   AF-A0A8J9VGH7-F1
#
_cell.length_a   1.000
_cell.length_b   1.000
_cell.length_c   1.000
_cell.angle_alpha   90.00
_cell.angle_beta   90.00
_cell.angle_gamma   90.00
#
_symmetry.space_group_name_H-M   'P 1'
#
loop_
_entity.id
_entity.type
_entity.pdbx_description
1 polymer ?
#
loop_
_entity_poly.entity_id
_entity_poly.type
_entity_poly.pdbx_seq_one_letter_code
_entity_poly.pdbx_strand_id
1 'polypeptide(L)'
;MYRNFCLITVISSLAYGNPTNDQWNTARYLSVRFQLQIQASSPADMHALESLSDWEADDPGDNAILKRVILVIKNHLPTGWRDWKIRIFGRDELIGTEVDPQILNKIRFAIPTVDLARAFSPNCTSLKQRTFRDIKMKLLEWPLCTGLIIHPMSLAARIRGSAVQNELVIASIVDMKPLLKSRKEADRELTQTDHSEDEISIPSTKTS
;
A
#
# COMPACT_ATOMS: atom_id res chain seq x y z
N MET A 1 8.57 3.67 -18.62
CA MET A 1 9.21 4.69 -17.76
C MET A 1 8.84 6.09 -18.28
N TYR A 2 8.45 7.03 -17.40
CA TYR A 2 8.08 8.44 -17.68
C TYR A 2 6.63 8.78 -18.13
N ARG A 3 5.60 8.42 -17.36
CA ARG A 3 4.29 9.13 -17.48
C ARG A 3 3.76 9.80 -16.21
N ASN A 4 4.28 9.45 -15.03
CA ASN A 4 3.89 10.12 -13.77
C ASN A 4 4.86 11.21 -13.29
N PHE A 5 5.92 11.51 -14.07
CA PHE A 5 6.80 12.67 -13.82
C PHE A 5 6.31 13.94 -14.53
N CYS A 6 5.26 13.86 -15.36
CA CYS A 6 4.90 14.96 -16.24
C CYS A 6 4.20 16.13 -15.52
N LEU A 7 3.43 15.90 -14.46
CA LEU A 7 2.69 17.01 -13.82
C LEU A 7 3.58 17.94 -12.99
N ILE A 8 4.61 17.41 -12.33
CA ILE A 8 5.49 18.23 -11.48
C ILE A 8 6.58 18.91 -12.32
N THR A 9 7.13 18.25 -13.35
CA THR A 9 8.14 18.87 -14.21
C THR A 9 7.58 19.97 -15.12
N VAL A 10 6.30 19.88 -15.53
CA VAL A 10 5.69 20.97 -16.32
C VAL A 10 5.56 22.24 -15.47
N ILE A 11 5.28 22.16 -14.17
CA ILE A 11 5.21 23.35 -13.32
C ILE A 11 6.59 23.98 -13.09
N SER A 12 7.64 23.17 -12.92
CA SER A 12 9.01 23.71 -12.72
C SER A 12 9.65 24.27 -13.99
N SER A 13 9.26 23.82 -15.18
CA SER A 13 9.79 24.36 -16.45
C SER A 13 9.12 25.69 -16.86
N LEU A 14 7.96 26.03 -16.31
CA LEU A 14 7.27 27.31 -16.54
C LEU A 14 7.84 28.46 -15.70
N ALA A 15 8.75 28.17 -14.76
CA ALA A 15 9.37 29.18 -13.90
C ALA A 15 10.56 29.91 -14.56
N TYR A 16 11.07 29.43 -15.70
CA TYR A 16 12.27 29.99 -16.36
C TYR A 16 12.08 30.36 -17.85
N GLY A 17 10.86 30.28 -18.39
CA GLY A 17 10.57 30.68 -19.77
C GLY A 17 9.12 31.11 -19.93
N ASN A 18 8.89 32.18 -20.71
CA ASN A 18 7.55 32.70 -20.96
C ASN A 18 6.74 31.67 -21.78
N PRO A 19 5.72 31.01 -21.21
CA PRO A 19 5.08 29.88 -21.86
C PRO A 19 4.19 30.35 -23.01
N THR A 20 4.15 29.61 -24.11
CA THR A 20 3.23 29.91 -25.22
C THR A 20 1.78 29.58 -24.81
N ASN A 21 0.80 30.27 -25.39
CA ASN A 21 -0.62 30.06 -25.09
C ASN A 21 -1.08 28.59 -25.24
N ASP A 22 -0.48 27.83 -26.15
CA ASP A 22 -0.80 26.41 -26.37
C ASP A 22 -0.38 25.51 -25.20
N GLN A 23 0.67 25.87 -24.47
CA GLN A 23 1.12 25.11 -23.30
C GLN A 23 0.16 25.30 -22.12
N TRP A 24 -0.35 26.53 -21.93
CA TRP A 24 -1.37 26.82 -20.92
C TRP A 24 -2.70 26.11 -21.21
N ASN A 25 -3.11 26.07 -22.47
CA ASN A 25 -4.32 25.37 -22.88
C ASN A 25 -4.20 23.86 -22.68
N THR A 26 -3.04 23.27 -23.00
CA THR A 26 -2.79 21.84 -22.78
C THR A 26 -2.75 21.48 -21.29
N ALA A 27 -2.10 22.29 -20.45
CA ALA A 27 -2.06 22.08 -19.01
C ALA A 27 -3.44 22.22 -18.36
N ARG A 28 -4.23 23.23 -18.75
CA ARG A 28 -5.63 23.37 -18.32
C ARG A 28 -6.49 22.20 -18.78
N TYR A 29 -6.34 21.74 -20.02
CA TYR A 29 -7.11 20.61 -20.54
C TYR A 29 -6.79 19.32 -19.78
N LEU A 30 -5.52 19.04 -19.47
CA LEU A 30 -5.12 17.87 -18.69
C LEU A 30 -5.57 17.96 -17.23
N SER A 31 -5.51 19.15 -16.61
CA SER A 31 -6.01 19.37 -15.25
C SER A 31 -7.53 19.19 -15.17
N VAL A 32 -8.27 19.74 -16.13
CA VAL A 32 -9.72 19.60 -16.21
C VAL A 32 -10.12 18.16 -16.53
N ARG A 33 -9.39 17.44 -17.39
CA ARG A 33 -9.65 16.01 -17.62
C ARG A 33 -9.38 15.14 -16.40
N PHE A 34 -8.34 15.46 -15.62
CA PHE A 34 -8.06 14.76 -14.36
C PHE A 34 -9.13 15.06 -13.30
N GLN A 35 -9.67 16.29 -13.26
CA GLN A 35 -10.79 16.66 -12.39
C GLN A 35 -12.13 16.08 -12.86
N LEU A 36 -12.39 15.96 -14.17
CA LEU A 36 -13.61 15.36 -14.71
C LEU A 36 -13.61 13.83 -14.59
N GLN A 37 -12.45 13.17 -14.64
CA GLN A 37 -12.37 11.73 -14.35
C GLN A 37 -12.63 11.41 -12.85
N ILE A 38 -12.61 12.42 -11.98
CA ILE A 38 -12.98 12.33 -10.55
C ILE A 38 -14.46 12.67 -10.33
N GLN A 39 -15.20 13.16 -11.34
CA GLN A 39 -16.62 13.45 -11.19
C GLN A 39 -17.48 12.18 -11.12
N ALA A 40 -18.06 12.00 -9.93
CA ALA A 40 -19.34 11.37 -9.63
C ALA A 40 -19.51 9.90 -10.05
N SER A 41 -18.71 9.02 -9.44
CA SER A 41 -19.17 7.64 -9.28
C SER A 41 -20.16 7.59 -8.12
N SER A 42 -21.29 6.90 -8.35
CA SER A 42 -22.41 6.77 -7.43
C SER A 42 -21.92 6.37 -6.02
N PRO A 43 -22.42 7.01 -4.94
CA PRO A 43 -22.10 6.62 -3.57
C PRO A 43 -22.62 5.22 -3.19
N ALA A 44 -23.38 4.55 -4.07
CA ALA A 44 -24.00 3.25 -3.82
C ALA A 44 -23.03 2.08 -3.66
N ASP A 45 -21.77 2.19 -4.10
CA ASP A 45 -20.80 1.06 -4.13
C ASP A 45 -19.66 1.21 -3.10
N MET A 46 -19.87 2.02 -2.05
CA MET A 46 -18.88 2.24 -1.01
C MET A 46 -19.10 1.26 0.15
N HIS A 47 -18.08 0.46 0.46
CA HIS A 47 -18.09 -0.50 1.57
C HIS A 47 -17.20 0.00 2.71
N ALA A 48 -17.60 -0.28 3.95
CA ALA A 48 -16.72 -0.09 5.10
C ALA A 48 -15.62 -1.16 5.06
N LEU A 49 -14.41 -0.80 5.47
CA LEU A 49 -13.28 -1.72 5.39
C LEU A 49 -13.45 -2.93 6.33
N GLU A 50 -14.08 -2.75 7.50
CA GLU A 50 -14.36 -3.86 8.44
C GLU A 50 -15.31 -4.90 7.84
N SER A 51 -16.28 -4.54 7.00
CA SER A 51 -17.18 -5.54 6.41
C SER A 51 -16.46 -6.53 5.49
N LEU A 52 -15.20 -6.26 5.15
CA LEU A 52 -14.34 -7.14 4.36
C LEU A 52 -13.40 -8.00 5.21
N SER A 53 -13.40 -7.84 6.55
CA SER A 53 -12.58 -8.69 7.42
C SER A 53 -13.08 -10.13 7.51
N ASP A 54 -14.35 -10.34 7.18
CA ASP A 54 -14.99 -11.66 7.15
C ASP A 54 -14.91 -12.31 5.77
N TRP A 55 -14.18 -11.70 4.84
CA TRP A 55 -13.98 -12.25 3.51
C TRP A 55 -13.10 -13.51 3.58
N GLU A 56 -13.52 -14.55 2.87
CA GLU A 56 -12.79 -15.82 2.76
C GLU A 56 -12.27 -15.99 1.33
N ALA A 57 -11.02 -16.43 1.21
CA ALA A 57 -10.42 -16.86 -0.03
C ALA A 57 -10.98 -18.23 -0.46
N ASP A 58 -11.00 -18.47 -1.76
CA ASP A 58 -11.44 -19.75 -2.32
C ASP A 58 -10.53 -20.93 -1.88
N ASP A 59 -9.24 -20.67 -1.70
CA ASP A 59 -8.27 -21.66 -1.25
C ASP A 59 -8.11 -21.67 0.29
N PRO A 60 -8.20 -22.84 0.95
CA PRO A 60 -8.02 -22.96 2.40
C PRO A 60 -6.63 -22.50 2.91
N GLY A 61 -5.58 -22.67 2.10
CA GLY A 61 -4.22 -22.21 2.45
C GLY A 61 -4.14 -20.69 2.46
N ASP A 62 -4.75 -20.05 1.48
CA ASP A 62 -4.89 -18.60 1.41
C ASP A 62 -5.69 -18.03 2.59
N ASN A 63 -6.74 -18.71 3.04
CA ASN A 63 -7.50 -18.31 4.22
C ASN A 63 -6.65 -18.25 5.49
N ALA A 64 -5.72 -19.19 5.67
CA ALA A 64 -4.81 -19.17 6.80
C ALA A 64 -3.84 -17.97 6.74
N ILE A 65 -3.36 -17.62 5.54
CA ILE A 65 -2.51 -16.44 5.33
C ILE A 65 -3.31 -15.16 5.57
N LEU A 66 -4.49 -15.04 4.97
CA LEU A 66 -5.35 -13.88 5.10
C LEU A 66 -5.73 -13.62 6.57
N LYS A 67 -6.06 -14.65 7.35
CA LYS A 67 -6.33 -14.52 8.79
C LYS A 67 -5.14 -13.93 9.55
N ARG A 68 -3.91 -14.33 9.22
CA ARG A 68 -2.69 -13.73 9.80
C ARG A 68 -2.50 -12.29 9.35
N VAL A 69 -2.77 -11.97 8.09
CA VAL A 69 -2.71 -10.59 7.58
C VAL A 69 -3.75 -9.70 8.28
N ILE A 70 -4.98 -10.17 8.47
CA ILE A 70 -6.04 -9.47 9.22
C ILE A 70 -5.59 -9.20 10.65
N LEU A 71 -4.91 -10.15 11.30
CA LEU A 71 -4.37 -9.95 12.64
C LEU A 71 -3.32 -8.83 12.66
N VAL A 72 -2.39 -8.81 11.70
CA VAL A 72 -1.40 -7.72 11.56
C VAL A 72 -2.10 -6.37 11.35
N ILE A 73 -3.13 -6.33 10.50
CA ILE A 73 -3.95 -5.14 10.25
C ILE A 73 -4.59 -4.64 11.55
N LYS A 74 -5.26 -5.52 12.30
CA LYS A 74 -5.94 -5.20 13.57
C LYS A 74 -4.96 -4.67 14.63
N ASN A 75 -3.74 -5.19 14.65
CA ASN A 75 -2.73 -4.83 15.66
C ASN A 75 -2.05 -3.48 15.38
N HIS A 76 -1.97 -3.04 14.12
CA HIS A 76 -1.17 -1.86 13.75
C HIS A 76 -1.99 -0.68 13.21
N LEU A 77 -3.18 -0.89 12.65
CA LEU A 77 -3.97 0.22 12.10
C LEU A 77 -4.53 1.14 13.19
N PRO A 78 -4.63 2.45 12.91
CA PRO A 78 -5.13 3.44 13.87
C PRO A 78 -6.62 3.24 14.13
N THR A 79 -7.11 3.76 15.26
CA THR A 79 -8.55 3.77 15.57
C THR A 79 -9.37 4.40 14.43
N GLY A 80 -10.51 3.80 14.11
CA GLY A 80 -11.40 4.27 13.03
C GLY A 80 -11.06 3.72 11.64
N TRP A 81 -10.05 2.85 11.50
CA TRP A 81 -9.75 2.21 10.21
C TRP A 81 -10.91 1.37 9.66
N ARG A 82 -11.72 0.82 10.56
CA ARG A 82 -12.92 0.02 10.27
C ARG A 82 -13.94 0.76 9.42
N ASP A 83 -14.06 2.06 9.64
CA ASP A 83 -15.05 2.94 9.01
C ASP A 83 -14.54 3.53 7.69
N TRP A 84 -13.30 3.20 7.28
CA TRP A 84 -12.77 3.67 6.01
C TRP A 84 -13.62 3.15 4.87
N LYS A 85 -14.19 4.08 4.11
CA LYS A 85 -15.02 3.77 2.96
C LYS A 85 -14.14 3.54 1.74
N ILE A 86 -14.34 2.41 1.09
CA ILE A 86 -13.62 2.04 -0.12
C ILE A 86 -14.57 1.48 -1.16
N ARG A 87 -14.13 1.51 -2.41
CA ARG A 87 -14.75 0.76 -3.49
C ARG A 87 -13.98 -0.51 -3.71
N ILE A 88 -14.71 -1.59 -3.95
CA ILE A 88 -14.14 -2.87 -4.31
C ILE A 88 -13.86 -2.83 -5.80
N PHE A 89 -12.61 -3.10 -6.17
CA PHE A 89 -12.19 -3.22 -7.56
C PHE A 89 -11.56 -4.59 -7.75
N GLY A 90 -11.81 -5.19 -8.90
CA GLY A 90 -11.05 -6.37 -9.33
C GLY A 90 -9.58 -6.01 -9.58
N ARG A 91 -8.69 -7.00 -9.47
CA ARG A 91 -7.26 -6.83 -9.80
C ARG A 91 -7.08 -6.19 -11.17
N ASP A 92 -7.77 -6.73 -12.17
CA ASP A 92 -7.62 -6.30 -13.56
C ASP A 92 -8.18 -4.88 -13.79
N GLU A 93 -9.11 -4.41 -12.96
CA GLU A 93 -9.62 -3.03 -13.00
C GLU A 93 -8.66 -2.02 -12.36
N LEU A 94 -7.89 -2.46 -11.36
CA LEU A 94 -6.92 -1.63 -10.65
C LEU A 94 -5.64 -1.43 -11.45
N ILE A 95 -5.09 -2.51 -12.01
CA ILE A 95 -3.76 -2.53 -12.63
C ILE A 95 -3.76 -2.96 -14.09
N GLY A 96 -4.89 -3.35 -14.65
CA GLY A 96 -4.99 -3.92 -16.00
C GLY A 96 -4.79 -5.43 -16.01
N THR A 97 -5.12 -6.07 -17.13
CA THR A 97 -4.94 -7.52 -17.34
C THR A 97 -3.46 -7.93 -17.33
N GLU A 98 -2.58 -7.06 -17.85
CA GLU A 98 -1.14 -7.26 -17.79
C GLU A 98 -0.50 -6.40 -16.70
N VAL A 99 0.11 -7.04 -15.71
CA VAL A 99 0.70 -6.34 -14.57
C VAL A 99 2.04 -5.71 -14.94
N ASP A 100 2.03 -4.40 -15.18
CA ASP A 100 3.26 -3.62 -15.32
C ASP A 100 4.09 -3.68 -14.02
N PRO A 101 5.31 -4.26 -14.03
CA PRO A 101 6.18 -4.30 -12.87
C PRO A 101 6.48 -2.91 -12.29
N GLN A 102 6.49 -1.86 -13.12
CA GLN A 102 6.72 -0.49 -12.67
C GLN A 102 5.58 0.04 -11.79
N ILE A 103 4.34 -0.38 -12.07
CA ILE A 103 3.17 -0.04 -11.24
C ILE A 103 3.22 -0.83 -9.94
N LEU A 104 3.43 -2.14 -10.02
CA LEU A 104 3.48 -3.03 -8.86
C LEU A 104 4.58 -2.63 -7.85
N ASN A 105 5.74 -2.17 -8.34
CA ASN A 105 6.81 -1.66 -7.50
C ASN A 105 6.42 -0.39 -6.72
N LYS A 106 5.55 0.45 -7.28
CA LYS A 106 5.07 1.69 -6.66
C LYS A 106 3.92 1.48 -5.70
N ILE A 107 3.22 0.35 -5.78
CA ILE A 107 2.14 0.03 -4.87
C ILE A 107 2.69 -0.09 -3.44
N ARG A 108 2.08 0.64 -2.50
CA ARG A 108 2.36 0.51 -1.06
C ARG A 108 1.06 0.28 -0.32
N PHE A 109 1.10 -0.62 0.64
CA PHE A 109 0.00 -0.95 1.53
C PHE A 109 0.22 -0.32 2.89
N ALA A 110 -0.85 0.03 3.60
CA ALA A 110 -0.83 0.41 5.01
C ALA A 110 -0.68 -0.82 5.92
N ILE A 111 0.30 -1.67 5.63
CA ILE A 111 0.61 -2.89 6.40
C ILE A 111 2.12 -2.89 6.66
N PRO A 112 2.57 -3.06 7.93
CA PRO A 112 3.99 -3.20 8.24
C PRO A 112 4.66 -4.26 7.38
N THR A 113 5.78 -3.92 6.74
CA THR A 113 6.35 -4.77 5.68
C THR A 113 6.99 -6.05 6.22
N VAL A 114 7.58 -5.98 7.42
CA VAL A 114 8.19 -7.14 8.11
C VAL A 114 7.11 -8.10 8.60
N ASP A 115 6.08 -7.59 9.28
CA ASP A 115 4.99 -8.42 9.79
C ASP A 115 4.16 -9.03 8.65
N LEU A 116 4.01 -8.31 7.54
CA LEU A 116 3.42 -8.86 6.33
C LEU A 116 4.21 -10.05 5.77
N ALA A 117 5.53 -9.96 5.72
CA ALA A 117 6.36 -11.07 5.26
C ALA A 117 6.21 -12.30 6.18
N ARG A 118 6.19 -12.07 7.50
CA ARG A 118 5.96 -13.12 8.51
C ARG A 118 4.55 -13.70 8.45
N ALA A 119 3.54 -12.92 8.07
CA ALA A 119 2.19 -13.43 7.86
C ALA A 119 2.12 -14.43 6.70
N PHE A 120 2.91 -14.25 5.63
CA PHE A 120 3.01 -15.22 4.54
C PHE A 120 3.90 -16.42 4.90
N SER A 121 4.99 -16.19 5.62
CA SER A 121 5.92 -17.22 6.04
C SER A 121 6.42 -16.92 7.45
N PRO A 122 5.89 -17.60 8.50
CA PRO A 122 6.21 -17.27 9.89
C PRO A 122 7.71 -17.22 10.21
N ASN A 123 8.48 -18.11 9.58
CA ASN A 123 9.94 -18.22 9.74
C ASN A 123 10.71 -17.48 8.63
N CYS A 124 10.16 -16.37 8.11
CA CYS A 124 10.81 -15.59 7.07
C CYS A 124 12.03 -14.86 7.63
N THR A 125 13.22 -15.18 7.15
CA THR A 125 14.51 -14.57 7.53
C THR A 125 15.06 -13.64 6.45
N SER A 126 14.52 -13.72 5.23
CA SER A 126 14.89 -12.88 4.09
C SER A 126 13.72 -12.64 3.16
N LEU A 127 13.68 -11.46 2.56
CA LEU A 127 12.60 -10.99 1.70
C LEU A 127 13.12 -10.71 0.27
N LYS A 128 13.23 -11.80 -0.51
CA LYS A 128 13.64 -11.75 -1.92
C LYS A 128 12.63 -10.96 -2.77
N GLN A 129 13.11 -10.29 -3.82
CA GLN A 129 12.27 -9.46 -4.68
C GLN A 129 11.13 -10.24 -5.35
N ARG A 130 11.39 -11.47 -5.81
CA ARG A 130 10.38 -12.36 -6.41
C ARG A 130 9.26 -12.66 -5.42
N THR A 131 9.61 -13.16 -4.23
CA THR A 131 8.66 -13.44 -3.15
C THR A 131 7.85 -12.21 -2.76
N PHE A 132 8.49 -11.05 -2.62
CA PHE A 132 7.76 -9.82 -2.30
C PHE A 132 6.80 -9.38 -3.41
N ARG A 133 7.15 -9.62 -4.68
CA ARG A 133 6.27 -9.38 -5.82
C ARG A 133 5.04 -10.30 -5.74
N ASP A 134 5.25 -11.57 -5.44
CA ASP A 134 4.19 -12.57 -5.34
C ASP A 134 3.24 -12.25 -4.17
N ILE A 135 3.78 -11.81 -3.03
CA ILE A 135 3.00 -11.29 -1.90
C ILE A 135 2.10 -10.13 -2.35
N LYS A 136 2.65 -9.12 -3.04
CA LYS A 136 1.84 -7.98 -3.51
C LYS A 136 0.75 -8.41 -4.48
N MET A 137 1.05 -9.33 -5.40
CA MET A 137 0.08 -9.87 -6.34
C MET A 137 -1.07 -10.54 -5.58
N LYS A 138 -0.75 -11.34 -4.57
CA LYS A 138 -1.75 -12.00 -3.73
C LYS A 138 -2.62 -11.01 -2.96
N LEU A 139 -2.02 -9.98 -2.37
CA LEU A 139 -2.78 -8.92 -1.68
C LEU A 139 -3.75 -8.17 -2.61
N LEU A 140 -3.48 -8.09 -3.91
CA LEU A 140 -4.39 -7.46 -4.87
C LEU A 140 -5.62 -8.32 -5.21
N GLU A 141 -5.61 -9.59 -4.85
CA GLU A 141 -6.77 -10.50 -5.02
C GLU A 141 -7.78 -10.34 -3.88
N TRP A 142 -7.37 -9.77 -2.74
CA TRP A 142 -8.20 -9.65 -1.54
C TRP A 142 -8.75 -8.22 -1.39
N PRO A 143 -10.10 -8.03 -1.42
CA PRO A 143 -10.73 -6.70 -1.33
C PRO A 143 -10.32 -5.89 -0.09
N LEU A 144 -10.13 -6.55 1.05
CA LEU A 144 -9.65 -5.89 2.26
C LEU A 144 -8.27 -5.26 2.05
N CYS A 145 -7.37 -5.98 1.39
CA CYS A 145 -5.99 -5.55 1.19
C CYS A 145 -5.87 -4.48 0.10
N THR A 146 -6.70 -4.53 -0.95
CA THR A 146 -6.77 -3.44 -1.94
C THR A 146 -7.23 -2.14 -1.28
N GLY A 147 -8.15 -2.19 -0.33
CA GLY A 147 -8.56 -1.07 0.52
C GLY A 147 -7.43 -0.36 1.29
N LEU A 148 -6.35 -1.09 1.55
CA LEU A 148 -5.18 -0.61 2.28
C LEU A 148 -4.09 -0.03 1.39
N ILE A 149 -4.32 0.09 0.08
CA ILE A 149 -3.38 0.77 -0.81
C ILE A 149 -3.36 2.27 -0.47
N ILE A 150 -2.16 2.79 -0.23
CA ILE A 150 -1.90 4.20 0.08
C ILE A 150 -1.05 4.90 -0.98
N HIS A 151 -0.42 4.13 -1.86
CA HIS A 151 0.37 4.65 -2.97
C HIS A 151 0.27 3.70 -4.17
N PRO A 152 0.26 4.18 -5.43
CA PRO A 152 0.27 5.58 -5.85
C PRO A 152 -1.01 6.35 -5.48
N MET A 153 -0.87 7.66 -5.26
CA MET A 153 -1.96 8.54 -4.81
C MET A 153 -3.19 8.49 -5.73
N SER A 154 -2.98 8.41 -7.04
CA SER A 154 -4.06 8.29 -8.02
C SER A 154 -4.88 7.01 -7.86
N LEU A 155 -4.21 5.89 -7.57
CA LEU A 155 -4.86 4.60 -7.34
C LEU A 155 -5.60 4.60 -6.00
N ALA A 156 -4.95 5.08 -4.94
CA ALA A 156 -5.54 5.14 -3.62
C ALA A 156 -6.75 6.09 -3.56
N ALA A 157 -6.68 7.24 -4.23
CA ALA A 157 -7.82 8.16 -4.38
C ALA A 157 -8.98 7.53 -5.17
N ARG A 158 -8.70 6.74 -6.21
CA ARG A 158 -9.73 6.00 -6.95
C ARG A 158 -10.42 4.95 -6.08
N ILE A 159 -9.65 4.22 -5.26
CA ILE A 159 -10.17 3.23 -4.29
C ILE A 159 -11.10 3.89 -3.27
N ARG A 160 -10.71 5.07 -2.76
CA ARG A 160 -11.50 5.79 -1.76
C ARG A 160 -12.62 6.65 -2.35
N GLY A 161 -12.62 6.86 -3.66
CA GLY A 161 -13.57 7.73 -4.37
C GLY A 161 -13.18 9.21 -4.39
N SER A 162 -12.22 9.66 -3.56
CA SER A 162 -11.70 11.02 -3.60
C SER A 162 -10.27 11.13 -3.08
N ALA A 163 -9.55 12.17 -3.54
CA ALA A 163 -8.22 12.50 -3.04
C ALA A 163 -8.24 12.96 -1.58
N VAL A 164 -9.27 13.71 -1.17
CA VAL A 164 -9.43 14.22 0.20
C VAL A 164 -9.56 13.07 1.20
N GLN A 165 -10.38 12.06 0.90
CA GLN A 165 -10.49 10.88 1.77
C GLN A 165 -9.18 10.10 1.85
N ASN A 166 -8.40 10.07 0.78
CA ASN A 166 -7.08 9.45 0.80
C ASN A 166 -6.08 10.22 1.69
N GLU A 167 -6.10 11.54 1.65
CA GLU A 167 -5.26 12.37 2.53
C GLU A 167 -5.59 12.18 4.00
N LEU A 168 -6.88 12.08 4.35
CA LEU A 168 -7.31 11.77 5.73
C LEU A 168 -6.77 10.42 6.21
N VAL A 169 -6.75 9.41 5.34
CA VAL A 169 -6.20 8.10 5.69
C VAL A 169 -4.67 8.15 5.81
N ILE A 170 -3.98 8.87 4.93
CA ILE A 170 -2.53 9.05 5.03
C ILE A 170 -2.15 9.80 6.32
N ALA A 171 -2.97 10.76 6.73
CA ALA A 171 -2.79 11.50 7.98
C ALA A 171 -2.99 10.60 9.20
N SER A 172 -3.97 9.69 9.19
CA SER A 172 -4.23 8.79 10.32
C SER A 172 -3.17 7.70 10.51
N ILE A 173 -2.45 7.31 9.45
CA ILE A 173 -1.37 6.31 9.51
C ILE A 173 0.03 6.92 9.66
N VAL A 174 0.14 8.20 10.04
CA VAL A 174 1.44 8.89 10.16
C VAL A 174 2.41 8.13 11.07
N ASP A 175 1.91 7.62 12.20
CA ASP A 175 2.71 6.89 13.19
C ASP A 175 3.16 5.52 12.69
N MET A 176 2.47 4.96 11.68
CA MET A 176 2.83 3.69 11.07
C MET A 176 3.93 3.83 10.01
N LYS A 177 4.16 5.04 9.47
CA LYS A 177 5.11 5.26 8.36
C LYS A 177 6.50 4.64 8.59
N PRO A 178 7.10 4.67 9.80
CA PRO A 178 8.37 4.00 10.08
C PRO A 178 8.35 2.48 9.88
N LEU A 179 7.18 1.85 10.00
CA LEU A 179 6.98 0.40 9.80
C LEU A 179 6.73 0.04 8.33
N LEU A 180 6.34 1.02 7.50
CA LEU A 180 6.08 0.87 6.06
C LEU A 180 7.39 0.96 5.25
N LYS A 181 8.34 0.10 5.62
CA LYS A 181 9.71 0.07 5.11
C LYS A 181 9.77 -0.38 3.65
N SER A 182 10.82 0.00 2.94
CA SER A 182 11.10 -0.59 1.63
C SER A 182 11.46 -2.07 1.77
N ARG A 183 11.32 -2.84 0.69
CA ARG A 183 11.73 -4.26 0.67
C ARG A 183 13.16 -4.44 1.19
N LYS A 184 14.11 -3.62 0.71
CA LYS A 184 15.53 -3.72 1.08
C LYS A 184 15.75 -3.48 2.58
N GLU A 185 15.00 -2.55 3.18
CA GLU A 185 15.10 -2.26 4.61
C GLU A 185 14.46 -3.36 5.45
N ALA A 186 13.29 -3.87 5.04
CA ALA A 186 12.63 -4.98 5.71
C ALA A 186 13.48 -6.27 5.63
N ASP A 187 14.09 -6.55 4.48
CA ASP A 187 15.02 -7.67 4.28
C ASP A 187 16.21 -7.61 5.24
N ARG A 188 16.81 -6.42 5.40
CA ARG A 188 17.92 -6.20 6.36
C ARG A 188 17.49 -6.44 7.80
N GLU A 189 16.30 -6.00 8.19
CA GLU A 189 15.77 -6.18 9.54
C GLU A 189 15.45 -7.64 9.86
N LEU A 190 14.88 -8.36 8.89
CA LEU A 190 14.63 -9.80 9.00
C LEU A 190 15.93 -10.57 9.25
N THR A 191 17.00 -10.24 8.50
CA THR A 191 18.30 -10.89 8.67
C THR A 191 19.00 -10.53 9.99
N GLN A 192 18.74 -9.34 10.55
CA GLN A 192 19.35 -8.92 11.82
C GLN A 192 18.68 -9.56 13.05
N THR A 193 17.37 -9.82 12.97
CA THR A 193 16.60 -10.36 14.12
C THR A 193 17.10 -11.76 14.51
N ASP A 194 17.55 -12.56 13.54
CA ASP A 194 18.07 -13.92 13.77
C ASP A 194 19.40 -13.97 14.54
N HIS A 195 20.13 -12.85 14.64
CA HIS A 195 21.45 -12.80 15.29
C HIS A 195 21.42 -12.22 16.71
N SER A 196 20.27 -11.75 17.19
CA SER A 196 20.15 -11.04 18.47
C SER A 196 19.64 -11.87 19.65
N GLU A 197 19.31 -13.15 19.47
CA GLU A 197 18.75 -14.00 20.54
C GLU A 197 19.80 -14.84 21.30
N ASP A 198 21.09 -14.77 20.95
CA ASP A 198 22.14 -15.64 21.54
C ASP A 198 22.99 -15.00 22.67
N GLU A 199 22.76 -13.74 23.07
CA GLU A 199 23.53 -13.08 24.14
C GLU A 199 22.68 -12.69 25.37
N ILE A 200 22.12 -13.69 26.06
CA ILE A 200 21.81 -13.55 27.50
C ILE A 200 22.61 -14.60 28.26
N SER A 201 23.92 -14.34 28.38
CA SER A 201 24.80 -15.08 29.28
C SER A 201 24.42 -14.78 30.73
N ILE A 202 23.78 -15.74 31.38
CA ILE A 202 23.46 -15.69 32.81
C ILE A 202 24.78 -15.61 33.60
N PRO A 203 25.02 -14.58 34.43
CA PRO A 203 26.19 -14.55 35.30
C PRO A 203 26.04 -15.64 36.37
N SER A 204 26.91 -16.66 36.33
CA SER A 204 27.02 -17.67 37.37
C SER A 204 27.52 -17.04 38.67
N THR A 205 26.60 -16.78 39.60
CA THR A 205 26.93 -16.42 40.98
C THR A 205 27.47 -17.65 41.69
N LYS A 206 28.79 -17.73 41.84
CA LYS A 206 29.42 -18.63 42.80
C LYS A 206 29.30 -18.00 44.19
N THR A 207 28.48 -18.59 45.05
CA THR A 207 28.48 -18.30 46.48
C THR A 207 29.38 -19.34 47.16
N SER A 208 30.45 -18.86 47.78
CA SER A 208 31.34 -19.62 48.66
C SER A 208 30.73 -19.82 50.04
#